data_AF-A0AAE1UGP3-F1
#
_entry.id   AF-A0AAE1UGP3-F1
#
_cell.length_a   1.000
_cell.length_b   1.000
_cell.length_c   1.000
_cell.angle_alpha   90.00
_cell.angle_beta   90.00
_cell.angle_gamma   90.00
#
_symmetry.space_group_name_H-M   'P 1'
#
loop_
_entity.id
_entity.type
_entity.pdbx_description
1 polymer ?
#
loop_
_entity_poly.entity_id
_entity_poly.type
_entity_poly.pdbx_seq_one_letter_code
_entity_poly.pdbx_strand_id
1 'polypeptide(L)'
;MTARRVWILMRRYPVTRGMFTFSLIFPASNITQQFLDPNREKFNTWEVMRFGVFGTFVLAPTLYCWVRLANILVKMDTLKGAATKACI
;
A
#
# COMPACT_ATOMS: atom_id res chain seq x y z
N MET A 1 -10.34 18.97 -8.49
CA MET A 1 -9.24 18.26 -9.17
C MET A 1 -9.82 17.39 -10.29
N THR A 2 -9.38 17.55 -11.53
CA THR A 2 -9.84 16.70 -12.65
C THR A 2 -9.11 15.35 -12.65
N ALA A 3 -9.82 14.26 -12.95
CA ALA A 3 -9.25 12.89 -13.03
C ALA A 3 -8.00 12.82 -13.93
N ARG A 4 -7.96 13.65 -14.98
CA ARG A 4 -6.82 13.82 -15.88
C ARG A 4 -5.53 14.24 -15.16
N ARG A 5 -5.61 15.13 -14.16
CA ARG A 5 -4.43 15.60 -13.40
C ARG A 5 -3.87 14.50 -12.49
N VAL A 6 -4.76 13.73 -11.85
CA VAL A 6 -4.39 12.58 -11.02
C VAL A 6 -3.67 11.53 -11.87
N TRP A 7 -4.19 11.24 -13.07
CA TRP A 7 -3.57 10.30 -14.00
C TRP A 7 -2.17 10.73 -14.45
N ILE A 8 -1.98 12.02 -14.76
CA ILE A 8 -0.67 12.58 -15.11
C ILE A 8 0.31 12.42 -13.94
N LEU A 9 -0.11 12.73 -12.72
CA LEU A 9 0.70 12.57 -11.51
C LEU A 9 1.12 11.10 -11.31
N MET A 10 0.18 10.17 -11.47
CA MET A 10 0.40 8.72 -11.37
C MET A 10 1.31 8.16 -12.47
N ARG A 11 1.40 8.80 -13.64
CA ARG A 11 2.40 8.43 -14.66
C ARG A 11 3.77 9.02 -14.36
N ARG A 12 3.84 10.24 -13.83
CA ARG A 12 5.12 10.91 -13.53
C ARG A 12 5.82 10.28 -12.33
N TYR A 13 5.07 9.90 -11.30
CA TYR A 13 5.59 9.31 -10.06
C TYR A 13 4.93 7.95 -9.79
N PRO A 14 5.51 6.83 -10.26
CA PRO A 14 4.91 5.50 -10.14
C PRO A 14 4.53 5.10 -8.71
N VAL A 15 5.29 5.57 -7.71
CA VAL A 15 5.00 5.36 -6.28
C VAL A 15 3.62 5.87 -5.86
N THR A 16 3.13 6.95 -6.48
CA THR A 16 1.84 7.56 -6.13
C THR A 16 0.65 6.65 -6.45
N ARG A 17 0.80 5.69 -7.36
CA ARG A 17 -0.21 4.64 -7.60
C ARG A 17 -0.37 3.76 -6.38
N GLY A 18 0.76 3.32 -5.81
CA GLY A 18 0.79 2.54 -4.57
C GLY A 18 0.22 3.34 -3.41
N MET A 19 0.62 4.60 -3.25
CA MET A 19 0.08 5.48 -2.20
C MET A 19 -1.44 5.62 -2.29
N PHE A 20 -1.99 5.84 -3.49
CA PHE A 20 -3.44 5.94 -3.69
C PHE A 20 -4.16 4.63 -3.33
N THR A 21 -3.65 3.49 -3.80
CA THR A 21 -4.21 2.18 -3.47
C THR A 21 -4.21 1.93 -1.95
N PHE A 22 -3.09 2.20 -1.28
CA PHE A 22 -2.95 1.97 0.16
C PHE A 22 -3.78 2.95 0.99
N SER A 23 -4.03 4.16 0.49
CA SER A 23 -4.94 5.11 1.14
C SER A 23 -6.38 4.62 1.27
N LEU A 24 -6.78 3.64 0.44
CA LEU A 24 -8.10 3.01 0.50
C LEU A 24 -8.04 1.67 1.22
N ILE A 25 -7.08 0.82 0.86
CA ILE A 25 -6.96 -0.54 1.40
C ILE A 25 -6.68 -0.52 2.91
N PHE A 26 -5.76 0.31 3.38
CA PHE A 26 -5.41 0.33 4.81
C PHE A 26 -6.57 0.72 5.73
N PRO A 27 -7.28 1.85 5.51
CA PRO A 27 -8.42 2.17 6.35
C PRO A 27 -9.55 1.15 6.18
N ALA A 28 -9.84 0.67 4.96
CA ALA A 28 -10.84 -0.38 4.75
C ALA A 28 -10.50 -1.67 5.52
N SER A 29 -9.23 -2.08 5.51
CA SER A 29 -8.76 -3.25 6.25
C SER A 29 -8.89 -3.08 7.76
N ASN A 30 -8.57 -1.89 8.28
CA ASN A 30 -8.70 -1.61 9.71
C ASN A 30 -10.18 -1.58 10.09
N ILE A 31 -11.04 -0.92 9.30
CA ILE A 31 -12.50 -0.94 9.47
C ILE A 31 -13.01 -2.39 9.59
N THR A 32 -12.69 -3.25 8.63
CA THR A 32 -13.09 -4.66 8.65
C THR A 32 -12.58 -5.40 9.89
N GLN A 33 -11.33 -5.16 10.31
CA GLN A 33 -10.79 -5.73 11.54
C GLN A 33 -11.56 -5.26 12.78
N GLN A 34 -11.90 -3.96 12.87
CA GLN A 34 -12.67 -3.44 14.00
C GLN A 34 -14.09 -4.02 14.04
N PHE A 35 -14.70 -4.27 12.88
CA PHE A 35 -16.03 -4.88 12.79
C PHE A 35 -16.05 -6.36 13.18
N LEU A 36 -14.96 -7.08 12.92
CA LEU A 36 -14.86 -8.52 13.18
C LEU A 36 -14.27 -8.84 14.56
N ASP A 37 -13.74 -7.86 15.29
CA ASP A 37 -13.13 -8.08 16.60
C ASP A 37 -14.21 -8.21 17.69
N PRO A 38 -14.43 -9.41 18.27
CA PRO A 38 -15.45 -9.63 19.28
C PRO A 38 -15.14 -8.95 20.62
N ASN A 39 -13.89 -8.58 20.85
CA ASN A 39 -13.47 -7.93 22.10
C ASN A 39 -13.56 -6.40 22.02
N ARG A 40 -13.97 -5.86 20.88
CA ARG A 40 -13.96 -4.43 20.62
C ARG A 40 -15.33 -3.81 20.88
N GLU A 41 -15.45 -3.14 22.03
CA GLU A 41 -16.71 -2.51 22.44
C GLU A 41 -17.07 -1.26 21.63
N LYS A 42 -16.07 -0.54 21.09
CA LYS A 42 -16.26 0.74 20.40
C LYS A 42 -15.42 0.84 19.14
N PHE A 43 -16.04 1.36 18.09
CA PHE A 43 -15.36 1.71 16.85
C PHE A 43 -14.45 2.93 17.04
N ASN A 44 -13.20 2.81 16.63
CA ASN A 44 -12.17 3.83 16.77
C ASN A 44 -11.79 4.42 15.40
N THR A 45 -12.45 5.52 15.04
CA THR A 45 -12.18 6.26 13.79
C THR A 45 -10.76 6.85 13.73
N TRP A 46 -10.17 7.19 14.89
CA TRP A 46 -8.81 7.74 14.93
C TRP A 46 -7.77 6.69 14.54
N GLU A 47 -7.99 5.44 14.94
CA GLU A 47 -7.15 4.32 14.51
C GLU A 47 -7.23 4.08 13.00
N VAL A 48 -8.43 4.12 12.41
CA VAL A 48 -8.63 4.01 10.96
C VAL A 48 -7.81 5.06 10.21
N MET A 49 -7.85 6.32 10.68
CA MET A 49 -7.09 7.42 10.09
C MET A 49 -5.58 7.20 10.21
N ARG A 50 -5.09 6.77 11.37
CA ARG A 50 -3.67 6.45 11.57
C ARG A 50 -3.21 5.32 10.66
N PHE A 51 -4.01 4.27 10.51
CA PHE A 51 -3.73 3.18 9.58
C PHE A 51 -3.68 3.67 8.14
N GLY A 52 -4.62 4.53 7.72
CA GLY A 52 -4.61 5.12 6.39
C GLY A 52 -3.36 5.97 6.11
N VAL A 53 -2.97 6.83 7.06
CA VAL A 53 -1.75 7.65 6.96
C VAL A 53 -0.50 6.76 6.90
N PHE A 54 -0.41 5.77 7.78
CA PHE A 54 0.69 4.81 7.81
C PHE A 54 0.80 4.03 6.50
N GLY A 55 -0.32 3.47 6.02
CA GLY A 55 -0.37 2.74 4.75
C GLY A 55 0.07 3.60 3.57
N THR A 56 -0.40 4.85 3.52
CA THR A 56 -0.16 5.75 2.39
C THR A 56 1.25 6.30 2.35
N PHE A 57 1.77 6.80 3.47
CA PHE A 57 3.01 7.59 3.49
C PHE A 57 4.23 6.81 3.97
N VAL A 58 4.05 5.71 4.68
CA VAL A 58 5.16 4.90 5.19
C VAL A 58 5.23 3.60 4.40
N LEU A 59 4.17 2.81 4.43
CA LEU A 59 4.22 1.46 3.88
C LEU A 59 4.29 1.45 2.34
N ALA A 60 3.45 2.22 1.65
CA ALA A 60 3.47 2.24 0.19
C ALA A 60 4.82 2.69 -0.41
N PRO A 61 5.48 3.77 0.06
CA PRO A 61 6.82 4.12 -0.41
C PRO A 61 7.88 3.08 -0.06
N THR A 62 7.80 2.48 1.13
CA THR A 62 8.72 1.42 1.57
C THR A 62 8.61 0.18 0.68
N LEU A 63 7.38 -0.29 0.41
CA LEU A 63 7.13 -1.41 -0.51
C LEU A 63 7.57 -1.10 -1.92
N TYR A 64 7.37 0.13 -2.39
CA TYR A 64 7.87 0.54 -3.70
C TYR A 64 9.41 0.45 -3.76
N CYS A 65 10.10 0.92 -2.72
CA CYS A 65 11.55 0.81 -2.61
C CYS A 65 12.01 -0.66 -2.60
N TRP A 66 11.37 -1.49 -1.77
CA TRP A 66 11.63 -2.92 -1.67
C TRP A 66 11.53 -3.63 -3.02
N VAL A 67 10.41 -3.44 -3.74
CA VAL A 67 10.20 -4.05 -5.05
C VAL A 67 11.26 -3.57 -6.05
N ARG A 68 11.68 -2.30 -5.98
CA ARG A 68 12.77 -1.79 -6.85
C ARG A 68 14.11 -2.44 -6.52
N LEU A 69 14.45 -2.59 -5.25
CA LEU A 69 15.67 -3.29 -4.81
C LEU A 69 15.64 -4.76 -5.23
N ALA A 70 14.54 -5.46 -5.00
CA ALA A 70 14.38 -6.86 -5.39
C ALA A 70 14.53 -7.07 -6.92
N ASN A 71 14.06 -6.12 -7.73
CA ASN A 71 14.26 -6.14 -9.19
C ASN A 71 15.71 -5.88 -9.62
N ILE A 72 16.49 -5.15 -8.83
CA ILE A 72 17.93 -4.94 -9.09
C ILE A 72 18.72 -6.21 -8.74
N LEU A 73 18.38 -6.84 -7.62
CA LEU A 73 19.05 -8.04 -7.11
C LEU A 73 18.72 -9.29 -7.93
N VAL A 74 17.44 -9.48 -8.28
CA VAL A 74 16.95 -10.64 -9.01
C VAL A 74 16.50 -10.21 -10.41
N LYS A 75 17.36 -10.36 -11.40
CA LYS A 75 17.07 -10.08 -12.82
C LYS A 75 16.27 -11.20 -13.49
N MET A 76 15.26 -11.72 -12.80
CA MET A 76 14.34 -12.72 -13.34
C MET A 76 12.91 -12.20 -13.27
N ASP A 77 12.28 -12.09 -14.42
CA ASP A 77 10.87 -11.65 -14.57
C ASP A 77 9.91 -12.83 -14.75
N THR A 78 10.37 -14.05 -14.46
CA THR A 78 9.54 -15.25 -14.42
C THR A 78 8.80 -15.36 -13.08
N LEU A 79 7.74 -16.17 -13.01
CA LEU A 79 7.01 -16.43 -11.77
C LEU A 79 7.92 -16.94 -10.64
N LYS A 80 8.94 -17.74 -10.98
CA LYS A 80 9.98 -18.19 -10.05
C LYS A 80 10.78 -16.99 -9.51
N GLY A 81 11.17 -16.07 -10.38
CA GLY A 81 11.84 -14.82 -9.98
C GLY A 81 10.98 -13.95 -9.06
N ALA A 82 9.67 -13.87 -9.29
CA ALA A 82 8.75 -13.15 -8.40
C ALA A 82 8.67 -13.79 -7.01
N ALA A 83 8.61 -15.12 -6.92
CA ALA A 83 8.66 -15.83 -5.64
C ALA A 83 9.98 -15.56 -4.89
N THR A 84 11.11 -15.61 -5.60
CA THR A 84 12.42 -15.29 -4.99
C THR A 84 12.48 -13.84 -4.49
N LYS A 85 11.94 -12.88 -5.25
CA LYS A 85 11.84 -11.45 -4.84
C LYS A 85 10.95 -11.23 -3.62
N ALA A 86 10.02 -12.15 -3.33
CA ALA A 86 9.17 -12.08 -2.14
C ALA A 86 9.85 -12.69 -0.89
N CYS A 87 10.86 -13.53 -1.08
CA CYS A 87 11.61 -14.19 0.01
C CYS A 87 12.84 -13.40 0.47
N ILE A 88 13.30 -12.45 -0.33
CA ILE A 88 14.38 -11.50 0.01
C ILE A 88 13.71 -10.27 0.58
#